data_AF-A0A7X6YEW1-F1
#
_entry.id   AF-A0A7X6YEW1-F1
#
_cell.length_a   1.000
_cell.length_b   1.000
_cell.length_c   1.000
_cell.angle_alpha   90.00
_cell.angle_beta   90.00
_cell.angle_gamma   90.00
#
_symmetry.space_group_name_H-M   'P 1'
#
loop_
_entity.id
_entity.type
_entity.pdbx_description
1 polymer ?
#
loop_
_entity_poly.entity_id
_entity_poly.type
_entity_poly.pdbx_seq_one_letter_code
_entity_poly.pdbx_strand_id
1 'polypeptide(L)'
;MSAFDTLLQNQKPRVQAVLNILLESPYFYKTDHEEHFLFLRRYQREFAGFFEETFGWQLVSDAKCARLYKPEWFNDRITPSNRDLFTFTRRDECLAFMLLLEFFESRLEEESASVEEPDNIRFRFGDLLLYTRNRFTELFPEQASGYSDEDVRKILRPVMPQLEKYRFLVRLDPPDDERIEPDDTIYECLPALWHYSVQRISRPLGESPAQPL
;
A
#
# COMPACT_ATOMS: atom_id res chain seq x y z
N MET A 1 -28.86 -20.87 5.34
CA MET A 1 -28.74 -19.54 4.73
C MET A 1 -27.59 -18.87 5.45
N SER A 2 -26.50 -18.56 4.75
CA SER A 2 -25.32 -17.99 5.40
C SER A 2 -25.65 -16.59 5.95
N ALA A 3 -24.91 -16.11 6.95
CA ALA A 3 -25.08 -14.75 7.46
C ALA A 3 -24.90 -13.70 6.34
N PHE A 4 -24.02 -14.00 5.38
CA PHE A 4 -23.80 -13.19 4.18
C PHE A 4 -25.02 -13.18 3.25
N ASP A 5 -25.71 -14.30 3.04
CA ASP A 5 -26.93 -14.34 2.20
C ASP A 5 -28.02 -13.43 2.74
N THR A 6 -28.20 -13.41 4.05
CA THR A 6 -29.16 -12.50 4.72
C THR A 6 -28.74 -11.05 4.55
N LEU A 7 -27.44 -10.74 4.69
CA LEU A 7 -26.91 -9.40 4.44
C LEU A 7 -27.14 -8.96 2.99
N LEU A 8 -26.86 -9.84 2.03
CA LEU A 8 -27.03 -9.59 0.60
C LEU A 8 -28.50 -9.34 0.25
N GLN A 9 -29.44 -10.08 0.84
CA GLN A 9 -30.88 -9.86 0.62
C GLN A 9 -31.34 -8.49 1.13
N ASN A 10 -30.86 -8.07 2.30
CA ASN A 10 -31.32 -6.85 2.97
C ASN A 10 -30.61 -5.57 2.48
N GLN A 11 -29.37 -5.68 2.02
CA GLN A 11 -28.49 -4.53 1.72
C GLN A 11 -27.80 -4.68 0.36
N LYS A 12 -28.46 -5.34 -0.60
CA LYS A 12 -27.90 -5.71 -1.90
C LYS A 12 -27.05 -4.62 -2.57
N PRO A 13 -27.51 -3.36 -2.71
CA PRO A 13 -26.72 -2.34 -3.40
C PRO A 13 -25.39 -2.04 -2.71
N ARG A 14 -25.37 -1.96 -1.37
CA ARG A 14 -24.16 -1.67 -0.58
C ARG A 14 -23.20 -2.84 -0.59
N VAL A 15 -23.72 -4.07 -0.50
CA VAL A 15 -22.89 -5.28 -0.61
C VAL A 15 -22.22 -5.34 -1.98
N GLN A 16 -22.98 -5.12 -3.06
CA GLN A 16 -22.42 -5.11 -4.42
C GLN A 16 -21.36 -4.03 -4.61
N ALA A 17 -21.60 -2.81 -4.12
CA ALA A 17 -20.62 -1.73 -4.20
C ALA A 17 -19.30 -2.10 -3.50
N VAL A 18 -19.38 -2.63 -2.28
CA VAL A 18 -18.19 -3.04 -1.51
C VAL A 18 -17.44 -4.19 -2.19
N LEU A 19 -18.16 -5.19 -2.72
CA LEU A 19 -17.54 -6.29 -3.47
C LEU A 19 -16.79 -5.77 -4.71
N ASN A 20 -17.41 -4.86 -5.47
CA ASN A 20 -16.77 -4.28 -6.65
C ASN A 20 -15.49 -3.52 -6.28
N ILE A 21 -15.54 -2.64 -5.27
CA ILE A 21 -14.38 -1.88 -4.82
C ILE A 21 -13.23 -2.82 -4.41
N LEU A 22 -13.51 -3.89 -3.65
CA LEU A 22 -12.51 -4.87 -3.23
C LEU A 22 -11.90 -5.67 -4.38
N LEU A 23 -12.57 -5.74 -5.54
CA LEU A 23 -12.10 -6.47 -6.72
C LEU A 23 -11.40 -5.57 -7.74
N GLU A 24 -11.74 -4.28 -7.78
CA GLU A 24 -11.23 -3.28 -8.73
C GLU A 24 -9.83 -2.78 -8.36
N SER A 25 -9.49 -2.71 -7.08
CA SER A 25 -8.20 -2.21 -6.60
C SER A 25 -7.49 -3.19 -5.65
N PRO A 26 -6.15 -3.16 -5.57
CA PRO A 26 -5.40 -3.96 -4.60
C PRO A 26 -5.74 -3.62 -3.14
N TYR A 27 -6.14 -2.38 -2.89
CA TYR A 27 -6.49 -1.83 -1.59
C TYR A 27 -7.73 -0.96 -1.68
N PHE A 28 -8.63 -1.14 -0.72
CA PHE A 28 -9.76 -0.26 -0.46
C PHE A 28 -9.43 0.64 0.75
N TYR A 29 -9.27 1.93 0.51
CA TYR A 29 -8.99 2.90 1.59
C TYR A 29 -10.27 3.49 2.16
N LYS A 30 -10.25 3.79 3.46
CA LYS A 30 -11.33 4.54 4.12
C LYS A 30 -11.62 5.86 3.42
N THR A 31 -10.58 6.55 2.95
CA THR A 31 -10.67 7.84 2.25
C THR A 31 -11.25 7.74 0.85
N ASP A 32 -11.25 6.56 0.22
CA ASP A 32 -11.86 6.37 -1.10
C ASP A 32 -13.38 6.48 -1.02
N HIS A 33 -13.98 5.86 0.01
CA HIS A 33 -15.42 5.90 0.25
C HIS A 33 -15.75 5.49 1.69
N GLU A 34 -15.81 6.48 2.59
CA GLU A 34 -15.93 6.23 4.03
C GLU A 34 -17.15 5.38 4.40
N GLU A 35 -18.32 5.66 3.82
CA GLU A 35 -19.56 4.94 4.15
C GLU A 35 -19.47 3.43 3.84
N HIS A 36 -18.96 3.07 2.66
CA HIS A 36 -18.76 1.68 2.24
C HIS A 36 -17.65 1.01 3.05
N PHE A 37 -16.60 1.74 3.42
CA PHE A 37 -15.53 1.21 4.25
C PHE A 37 -16.04 0.88 5.67
N LEU A 38 -16.81 1.80 6.27
CA LEU A 38 -17.44 1.56 7.57
C LEU A 38 -18.47 0.43 7.51
N PHE A 39 -19.19 0.29 6.40
CA PHE A 39 -20.08 -0.86 6.18
C PHE A 39 -19.30 -2.18 6.11
N LEU A 40 -18.19 -2.23 5.36
CA LEU A 40 -17.30 -3.39 5.31
C LEU A 40 -16.76 -3.75 6.70
N ARG A 41 -16.29 -2.74 7.47
CA ARG A 41 -15.80 -2.93 8.84
C ARG A 41 -16.88 -3.49 9.77
N ARG A 42 -18.11 -2.97 9.67
CA ARG A 42 -19.24 -3.43 10.48
C ARG A 42 -19.61 -4.89 10.22
N TYR A 43 -19.55 -5.33 8.97
CA TYR A 43 -19.90 -6.70 8.55
C TYR A 43 -18.68 -7.51 8.12
N GLN A 44 -17.52 -7.23 8.72
CA GLN A 44 -16.24 -7.80 8.29
C GLN A 44 -16.27 -9.33 8.34
N ARG A 45 -16.92 -9.92 9.35
CA ARG A 45 -16.98 -11.38 9.51
C ARG A 45 -17.76 -12.02 8.38
N GLU A 46 -18.87 -11.41 7.96
CA GLU A 46 -19.71 -11.90 6.88
C GLU A 46 -18.99 -11.80 5.53
N PHE A 47 -18.32 -10.68 5.24
CA PHE A 47 -17.51 -10.55 4.02
C PHE A 47 -16.31 -11.51 4.04
N ALA A 48 -15.59 -11.62 5.16
CA ALA A 48 -14.45 -12.52 5.29
C ALA A 48 -14.88 -13.99 5.07
N GLY A 49 -15.95 -14.42 5.74
CA GLY A 49 -16.52 -15.75 5.56
C GLY A 49 -16.96 -16.01 4.11
N PHE A 50 -17.61 -15.04 3.46
CA PHE A 50 -17.96 -15.16 2.04
C PHE A 50 -16.74 -15.39 1.15
N PHE A 51 -15.67 -14.60 1.30
CA PHE A 51 -14.47 -14.74 0.48
C PHE A 51 -13.71 -16.04 0.77
N GLU A 52 -13.63 -16.45 2.02
CA GLU A 52 -12.97 -17.69 2.44
C GLU A 52 -13.74 -18.92 1.93
N GLU A 53 -15.05 -19.00 2.18
CA GLU A 53 -15.87 -20.14 1.80
C GLU A 53 -16.04 -20.27 0.27
N THR A 54 -16.13 -19.14 -0.44
CA THR A 54 -16.41 -19.13 -1.89
C THR A 54 -15.15 -19.23 -2.74
N PHE A 55 -14.06 -18.57 -2.33
CA PHE A 55 -12.85 -18.42 -3.16
C PHE A 55 -11.58 -18.93 -2.48
N GLY A 56 -11.61 -19.26 -1.18
CA GLY A 56 -10.40 -19.50 -0.39
C GLY A 56 -9.54 -18.26 -0.21
N TRP A 57 -10.13 -17.06 -0.32
CA TRP A 57 -9.41 -15.79 -0.18
C TRP A 57 -9.55 -15.22 1.23
N GLN A 58 -8.55 -14.46 1.65
CA GLN A 58 -8.56 -13.83 2.98
C GLN A 58 -8.84 -12.34 2.85
N LEU A 59 -9.82 -11.85 3.60
CA LEU A 59 -10.06 -10.42 3.78
C LEU A 59 -9.18 -9.91 4.93
N VAL A 60 -8.18 -9.10 4.59
CA VAL A 60 -7.31 -8.43 5.58
C VAL A 60 -7.72 -6.97 5.67
N SER A 61 -8.01 -6.48 6.88
CA SER A 61 -8.37 -5.07 7.10
C SER A 61 -7.77 -4.53 8.39
N ASP A 62 -7.51 -3.22 8.39
CA ASP A 62 -7.16 -2.44 9.57
C ASP A 62 -8.06 -1.19 9.66
N ALA A 63 -7.66 -0.19 10.45
CA ALA A 63 -8.46 1.02 10.67
C ALA A 63 -8.55 1.90 9.41
N LYS A 64 -7.60 1.82 8.48
CA LYS A 64 -7.49 2.72 7.34
C LYS A 64 -7.67 2.06 5.98
N CYS A 65 -7.36 0.76 5.85
CA CYS A 65 -7.53 0.06 4.58
C CYS A 65 -7.94 -1.41 4.72
N ALA A 66 -8.44 -1.96 3.63
CA ALA A 66 -8.76 -3.37 3.47
C ALA A 66 -8.22 -3.90 2.14
N ARG A 67 -7.92 -5.19 2.07
CA ARG A 67 -7.49 -5.89 0.84
C ARG A 67 -7.95 -7.34 0.83
N LEU A 68 -8.06 -7.90 -0.36
CA LEU A 68 -8.18 -9.35 -0.55
C LEU A 68 -6.80 -9.97 -0.80
N TYR A 69 -6.44 -10.96 0.01
CA TYR A 69 -5.29 -11.80 -0.24
C TYR A 69 -5.74 -13.07 -0.96
N LYS A 70 -5.11 -13.33 -2.12
CA LYS A 70 -5.44 -14.43 -3.03
C LYS A 70 -4.28 -15.43 -2.99
N PRO A 71 -4.34 -16.49 -2.15
CA PRO A 71 -3.20 -17.37 -1.90
C PRO A 71 -2.83 -18.21 -3.12
N GLU A 72 -3.83 -18.61 -3.91
CA GLU A 72 -3.66 -19.54 -5.02
C GLU A 72 -4.16 -18.94 -6.35
N TRP A 73 -3.45 -19.26 -7.43
CA TRP A 73 -3.83 -18.92 -8.80
C TRP A 73 -4.18 -20.20 -9.54
N PHE A 74 -5.46 -20.39 -9.86
CA PHE A 74 -5.94 -21.63 -10.48
C PHE A 74 -5.76 -21.70 -12.01
N ASN A 75 -5.48 -20.58 -12.67
CA ASN A 75 -5.25 -20.57 -14.12
C ASN A 75 -3.77 -20.73 -14.45
N ASP A 76 -3.35 -21.97 -14.68
CA ASP A 76 -1.96 -22.34 -14.97
C ASP A 76 -1.39 -21.71 -16.24
N ARG A 77 -2.25 -21.18 -17.14
CA ARG A 77 -1.77 -20.45 -18.33
C ARG A 77 -1.22 -19.07 -17.98
N ILE A 78 -1.54 -18.52 -16.80
CA ILE A 78 -1.01 -17.25 -16.33
C ILE A 78 0.30 -17.52 -15.59
N THR A 79 1.40 -17.27 -16.30
CA THR A 79 2.75 -17.39 -15.72
C THR A 79 2.94 -16.39 -14.57
N PRO A 80 3.84 -16.67 -13.60
CA PRO A 80 4.13 -15.73 -12.51
C PRO A 80 4.43 -14.30 -12.98
N SER A 81 5.14 -14.14 -14.10
CA SER A 81 5.47 -12.84 -14.70
C SER A 81 4.27 -12.09 -15.29
N ASN A 82 3.18 -12.81 -15.61
CA ASN A 82 1.94 -12.24 -16.16
C ASN A 82 0.86 -12.03 -15.10
N ARG A 83 1.14 -12.38 -13.83
CA ARG A 83 0.24 -12.05 -12.72
C ARG A 83 0.36 -10.56 -12.43
N ASP A 84 -0.77 -9.86 -12.35
CA ASP A 84 -0.81 -8.46 -11.96
C ASP A 84 -0.59 -8.35 -10.45
N LEU A 85 0.67 -8.45 -10.04
CA LEU A 85 1.15 -8.37 -8.67
C LEU A 85 2.20 -7.29 -8.57
N PHE A 86 2.19 -6.59 -7.44
CA PHE A 86 3.28 -5.67 -7.12
C PHE A 86 4.57 -6.46 -6.95
N THR A 87 5.55 -6.18 -7.80
CA THR A 87 6.87 -6.80 -7.74
C THR A 87 7.91 -5.86 -8.34
N PHE A 88 9.08 -5.83 -7.72
CA PHE A 88 10.31 -5.36 -8.34
C PHE A 88 11.20 -6.58 -8.60
N THR A 89 11.93 -6.58 -9.72
CA THR A 89 12.80 -7.71 -10.09
C THR A 89 14.27 -7.31 -10.20
N ARG A 90 14.53 -6.01 -10.36
CA ARG A 90 15.89 -5.48 -10.43
C ARG A 90 16.37 -5.12 -9.03
N ARG A 91 17.61 -5.50 -8.71
CA ARG A 91 18.25 -5.29 -7.41
C ARG A 91 18.03 -3.87 -6.88
N ASP A 92 18.38 -2.85 -7.68
CA ASP A 92 18.33 -1.46 -7.22
C ASP A 92 16.90 -0.95 -7.03
N GLU A 93 15.92 -1.48 -7.77
CA GLU A 93 14.48 -1.16 -7.57
C GLU A 93 13.97 -1.76 -6.27
N CYS A 94 14.35 -3.01 -5.97
CA CYS A 94 14.05 -3.64 -4.67
C CYS A 94 14.70 -2.87 -3.51
N LEU A 95 15.97 -2.47 -3.67
CA LEU A 95 16.69 -1.67 -2.66
C LEU A 95 16.02 -0.30 -2.48
N ALA A 96 15.68 0.40 -3.56
CA ALA A 96 14.99 1.67 -3.48
C ALA A 96 13.63 1.57 -2.78
N PHE A 97 12.88 0.49 -3.00
CA PHE A 97 11.65 0.23 -2.27
C PHE A 97 11.89 0.02 -0.77
N MET A 98 12.91 -0.76 -0.39
CA MET A 98 13.26 -0.92 1.02
C MET A 98 13.72 0.39 1.66
N LEU A 99 14.48 1.21 0.94
CA LEU A 99 14.89 2.54 1.40
C LEU A 99 13.71 3.51 1.53
N LEU A 100 12.68 3.38 0.70
CA LEU A 100 11.43 4.12 0.89
C LEU A 100 10.71 3.71 2.19
N LEU A 101 10.68 2.41 2.52
CA LEU A 101 10.11 1.94 3.78
C LEU A 101 10.90 2.49 4.97
N GLU A 102 12.23 2.44 4.91
CA GLU A 102 13.13 3.01 5.93
C GLU A 102 12.92 4.52 6.08
N PHE A 103 12.80 5.26 4.96
CA PHE A 103 12.50 6.68 4.95
C PHE A 103 11.13 6.99 5.55
N PHE A 104 10.12 6.18 5.25
CA PHE A 104 8.79 6.35 5.84
C PHE A 104 8.79 6.12 7.35
N GLU A 105 9.51 5.09 7.82
CA GLU A 105 9.71 4.82 9.24
C GLU A 105 10.42 5.99 9.92
N SER A 106 11.49 6.52 9.32
CA SER A 106 12.22 7.67 9.88
C SER A 106 11.34 8.92 9.95
N ARG A 107 10.47 9.17 8.96
CA ARG A 107 9.52 10.29 8.99
C ARG A 107 8.47 10.16 10.09
N LEU A 108 7.93 8.96 10.31
CA LEU A 108 7.01 8.72 11.43
C LEU A 108 7.68 9.01 12.77
N GLU A 109 8.94 8.59 12.94
CA GLU A 109 9.72 8.88 14.15
C GLU A 109 10.00 10.37 14.32
N GLU A 110 10.46 11.06 13.26
CA GLU A 110 10.75 12.50 13.26
C GLU A 110 9.51 13.35 13.59
N GLU A 111 8.34 12.99 13.04
CA GLU A 111 7.09 13.70 13.27
C GLU A 111 6.37 13.25 14.55
N SER A 112 6.91 12.25 15.27
CA SER A 112 6.24 11.58 16.40
C SER A 112 4.82 11.11 16.05
N ALA A 113 4.62 10.73 14.80
CA ALA A 113 3.34 10.35 14.23
C ALA A 113 3.14 8.83 14.27
N SER A 114 1.89 8.41 14.43
CA SER A 114 1.49 7.00 14.30
C SER A 114 0.79 6.74 12.97
N VAL A 115 1.00 5.55 12.40
CA VAL A 115 0.25 5.07 11.24
C VAL A 115 -1.27 5.00 11.48
N GLU A 116 -1.69 5.02 12.74
CA GLU A 116 -3.10 5.03 13.16
C GLU A 116 -3.73 6.42 13.17
N GLU A 117 -2.93 7.50 13.13
CA GLU A 117 -3.43 8.88 13.11
C GLU A 117 -4.22 9.19 11.84
N PRO A 118 -5.19 10.12 11.83
CA PRO A 118 -6.01 10.38 10.65
C PRO A 118 -5.21 10.80 9.42
N ASP A 119 -4.18 11.61 9.61
CA ASP A 119 -3.36 12.16 8.54
C ASP A 119 -2.23 11.20 8.14
N ASN A 120 -1.90 11.21 6.86
CA ASN A 120 -0.83 10.41 6.30
C ASN A 120 0.42 11.28 6.13
N ILE A 121 1.61 10.68 6.30
CA ILE A 121 2.87 11.36 6.06
C ILE A 121 2.96 11.82 4.61
N ARG A 122 3.44 13.06 4.43
CA ARG A 122 3.71 13.66 3.12
C ARG A 122 5.18 14.01 3.02
N PHE A 123 5.75 13.85 1.84
CA PHE A 123 7.14 14.17 1.59
C PHE A 123 7.35 14.72 0.19
N ARG A 124 8.42 15.49 0.00
CA ARG A 124 8.85 15.93 -1.34
C ARG A 124 9.73 14.87 -1.99
N PHE A 125 9.61 14.68 -3.30
CA PHE A 125 10.43 13.73 -4.04
C PHE A 125 11.93 13.98 -3.85
N GLY A 126 12.36 15.24 -3.79
CA GLY A 126 13.75 15.63 -3.55
C GLY A 126 14.29 15.13 -2.21
N ASP A 127 13.46 15.08 -1.16
CA ASP A 127 13.85 14.57 0.15
C ASP A 127 14.11 13.05 0.09
N LEU A 128 13.22 12.32 -0.57
CA LEU A 128 13.40 10.88 -0.80
C LEU A 128 14.64 10.61 -1.66
N LEU A 129 14.86 11.40 -2.72
CA LEU A 129 16.01 11.27 -3.60
C LEU A 129 17.32 11.45 -2.83
N LEU A 130 17.40 12.51 -2.02
CA LEU A 130 18.55 12.80 -1.18
C LEU A 130 18.81 11.68 -0.16
N TYR A 131 17.75 11.24 0.53
CA TYR A 131 17.83 10.15 1.49
C TYR A 131 18.34 8.86 0.83
N THR A 132 17.71 8.46 -0.27
CA THR A 132 18.01 7.23 -1.02
C THR A 132 19.45 7.23 -1.51
N ARG A 133 19.93 8.36 -2.04
CA ARG A 133 21.33 8.52 -2.49
C ARG A 133 22.34 8.36 -1.35
N ASN A 134 22.09 9.02 -0.22
CA ASN A 134 22.97 8.94 0.95
C ASN A 134 23.05 7.48 1.42
N ARG A 135 21.90 6.81 1.55
CA ARG A 135 21.84 5.40 1.96
C ARG A 135 22.52 4.45 0.97
N PHE A 136 22.33 4.62 -0.34
CA PHE A 136 23.07 3.82 -1.32
C PHE A 136 24.59 3.99 -1.21
N THR A 137 25.06 5.22 -1.01
CA THR A 137 26.49 5.53 -0.85
C THR A 137 27.06 4.92 0.45
N GLU A 138 26.29 4.96 1.54
CA GLU A 138 26.66 4.37 2.82
C GLU A 138 26.69 2.84 2.77
N LEU A 139 25.70 2.22 2.13
CA LEU A 139 25.58 0.76 2.03
C LEU A 139 26.58 0.15 1.04
N PHE A 140 26.97 0.91 0.00
CA PHE A 140 27.87 0.45 -1.06
C PHE A 140 28.99 1.47 -1.34
N PRO A 141 29.89 1.72 -0.37
CA PRO A 141 30.91 2.77 -0.49
C PRO A 141 31.87 2.53 -1.67
N GLU A 142 32.15 1.27 -2.01
CA GLU A 142 32.99 0.91 -3.15
C GLU A 142 32.35 1.23 -4.51
N GLN A 143 31.03 1.45 -4.54
CA GLN A 143 30.24 1.77 -5.73
C GLN A 143 29.68 3.19 -5.67
N ALA A 144 30.17 4.04 -4.76
CA ALA A 144 29.64 5.39 -4.52
C ALA A 144 29.56 6.23 -5.81
N SER A 145 30.54 6.10 -6.71
CA SER A 145 30.52 6.81 -8.01
C SER A 145 29.38 6.41 -8.94
N GLY A 146 28.73 5.26 -8.69
CA GLY A 146 27.57 4.76 -9.43
C GLY A 146 26.21 5.19 -8.87
N TYR A 147 26.19 5.96 -7.78
CA TYR A 147 24.97 6.44 -7.12
C TYR A 147 24.93 7.96 -7.05
N SER A 148 25.19 8.64 -8.18
CA SER A 148 24.94 10.08 -8.29
C SER A 148 23.44 10.40 -8.21
N ASP A 149 23.08 11.67 -7.99
CA ASP A 149 21.67 12.11 -7.98
C ASP A 149 20.91 11.65 -9.24
N GLU A 150 21.55 11.71 -10.41
CA GLU A 150 20.93 11.29 -11.66
C GLU A 150 20.81 9.77 -11.80
N ASP A 151 21.75 9.00 -11.23
CA ASP A 151 21.67 7.53 -11.25
C ASP A 151 20.57 7.04 -10.30
N VAL A 152 20.45 7.63 -9.11
CA VAL A 152 19.35 7.34 -8.19
C VAL A 152 18.01 7.78 -8.77
N ARG A 153 17.94 8.93 -9.47
CA ARG A 153 16.73 9.35 -10.18
C ARG A 153 16.33 8.32 -11.25
N LYS A 154 17.27 7.73 -11.98
CA LYS A 154 16.98 6.64 -12.94
C LYS A 154 16.48 5.36 -12.25
N ILE A 155 16.96 5.05 -11.04
CA ILE A 155 16.46 3.93 -10.23
C ILE A 155 15.04 4.19 -9.75
N LEU A 156 14.74 5.39 -9.26
CA LEU A 156 13.41 5.75 -8.73
C LEU A 156 12.35 5.95 -9.83
N ARG A 157 12.76 6.37 -11.05
CA ARG A 157 11.86 6.62 -12.18
C ARG A 157 10.89 5.47 -12.50
N PRO A 158 11.30 4.18 -12.55
CA PRO A 158 10.37 3.06 -12.70
C PRO A 158 9.66 2.68 -11.39
N VAL A 159 10.20 3.02 -10.22
CA VAL A 159 9.65 2.67 -8.90
C VAL A 159 8.42 3.51 -8.58
N MET A 160 8.51 4.84 -8.67
CA MET A 160 7.43 5.75 -8.25
C MET A 160 6.10 5.46 -8.95
N PRO A 161 6.02 5.26 -10.29
CA PRO A 161 4.76 4.97 -10.96
C PRO A 161 4.16 3.61 -10.54
N GLN A 162 4.99 2.63 -10.17
CA GLN A 162 4.48 1.36 -9.63
C GLN A 162 3.87 1.56 -8.25
N LEU A 163 4.48 2.40 -7.41
CA LEU A 163 3.94 2.73 -6.09
C LEU A 163 2.60 3.48 -6.20
N GLU A 164 2.45 4.37 -7.18
CA GLU A 164 1.17 5.02 -7.48
C GLU A 164 0.14 4.01 -8.02
N LYS A 165 0.52 3.18 -9.02
CA LYS A 165 -0.36 2.15 -9.61
C LYS A 165 -0.93 1.20 -8.55
N TYR A 166 -0.08 0.72 -7.65
CA TYR A 166 -0.48 -0.21 -6.58
C TYR A 166 -1.00 0.51 -5.32
N ARG A 167 -1.15 1.84 -5.39
CA ARG A 167 -1.71 2.68 -4.34
C ARG A 167 -0.94 2.59 -3.02
N PHE A 168 0.39 2.60 -3.07
CA PHE A 168 1.24 2.82 -1.91
C PHE A 168 1.56 4.30 -1.71
N LEU A 169 1.56 5.08 -2.78
CA LEU A 169 1.72 6.53 -2.77
C LEU A 169 0.60 7.18 -3.57
N VAL A 170 0.28 8.41 -3.23
CA VAL A 170 -0.54 9.32 -4.05
C VAL A 170 0.26 10.57 -4.30
N ARG A 171 0.41 10.95 -5.57
CA ARG A 171 0.94 12.26 -5.94
C ARG A 171 -0.11 13.33 -5.63
N LEU A 172 0.28 14.38 -4.92
CA LEU A 172 -0.59 15.52 -4.65
C LEU A 172 -0.40 16.58 -5.74
N ASP A 173 -1.51 17.07 -6.26
CA ASP A 173 -1.51 18.16 -7.23
C ASP A 173 -1.17 19.49 -6.54
N PRO A 174 -0.43 20.40 -7.21
CA PRO A 174 -0.23 21.74 -6.70
C PRO A 174 -1.57 22.49 -6.57
N PRO A 175 -1.66 23.45 -5.64
CA PRO A 175 -2.86 24.27 -5.47
C PRO A 175 -3.17 25.19 -6.67
N ASP A 176 -2.21 25.43 -7.58
CA ASP A 176 -2.36 26.21 -8.82
C ASP A 176 -1.65 25.50 -9.99
N ASP A 177 -1.97 25.83 -11.26
CA ASP A 177 -1.33 25.30 -12.50
C ASP A 177 0.17 25.69 -12.64
N GLU A 178 0.86 25.93 -11.53
CA GLU A 178 2.29 26.17 -11.43
C GLU A 178 3.08 24.97 -11.92
N ARG A 179 4.12 25.25 -12.70
CA ARG A 179 5.12 24.24 -13.06
C ARG A 179 5.94 23.91 -11.81
N ILE A 180 5.63 22.79 -11.19
CA ILE A 180 6.47 22.19 -10.16
C ILE A 180 7.67 21.50 -10.84
N GLU A 181 8.88 21.78 -10.37
CA GLU A 181 10.06 20.99 -10.70
C GLU A 181 9.91 19.54 -10.16
N PRO A 182 10.44 18.51 -10.84
CA PRO A 182 10.24 17.12 -10.43
C PRO A 182 10.53 16.84 -8.95
N ASP A 183 11.58 17.46 -8.40
CA ASP A 183 12.02 17.28 -7.03
C ASP A 183 11.09 17.94 -5.98
N ASP A 184 10.29 18.93 -6.38
CA ASP A 184 9.32 19.60 -5.52
C ASP A 184 7.94 18.88 -5.51
N THR A 185 7.80 17.79 -6.28
CA THR A 185 6.58 16.97 -6.29
C THR A 185 6.31 16.39 -4.90
N ILE A 186 5.11 16.61 -4.37
CA ILE A 186 4.69 16.08 -3.07
C ILE A 186 3.97 14.76 -3.26
N TYR A 187 4.36 13.78 -2.45
CA TYR A 187 3.72 12.48 -2.35
C TYR A 187 3.15 12.28 -0.94
N GLU A 188 1.99 11.64 -0.87
CA GLU A 188 1.40 11.15 0.37
C GLU A 188 1.59 9.63 0.48
N CYS A 189 2.09 9.17 1.63
CA CYS A 189 2.25 7.75 1.94
C CYS A 189 0.91 7.12 2.31
N LEU A 190 0.41 6.19 1.49
CA LEU A 190 -0.82 5.49 1.81
C LEU A 190 -0.60 4.38 2.86
N PRO A 191 -1.60 4.09 3.71
CA PRO A 191 -1.50 3.11 4.79
C PRO A 191 -1.06 1.71 4.38
N ALA A 192 -1.28 1.29 3.13
CA ALA A 192 -0.82 0.00 2.64
C ALA A 192 0.71 -0.15 2.63
N LEU A 193 1.46 0.96 2.56
CA LEU A 193 2.92 0.91 2.62
C LEU A 193 3.39 0.29 3.95
N TRP A 194 2.67 0.57 5.05
CA TRP A 194 2.92 -0.02 6.37
C TRP A 194 2.79 -1.55 6.40
N HIS A 195 2.04 -2.15 5.47
CA HIS A 195 1.89 -3.61 5.38
C HIS A 195 3.20 -4.31 5.00
N TYR A 196 4.17 -3.55 4.49
CA TYR A 196 5.52 -4.03 4.14
C TYR A 196 6.60 -3.63 5.16
N SER A 197 6.24 -2.91 6.23
CA SER A 197 7.19 -2.56 7.30
C SER A 197 7.68 -3.81 8.03
N VAL A 198 8.96 -3.81 8.41
CA VAL A 198 9.56 -4.94 9.14
C VAL A 198 8.84 -5.14 10.47
N GLN A 199 8.44 -4.05 11.12
CA GLN A 199 7.69 -4.07 12.39
C GLN A 199 6.35 -4.80 12.27
N ARG A 200 5.69 -4.76 11.10
CA ARG A 200 4.42 -5.47 10.87
C ARG A 200 4.64 -6.89 10.34
N ILE A 201 5.64 -7.11 9.48
CA ILE A 201 5.97 -8.45 8.96
C ILE A 201 6.50 -9.37 10.08
N SER A 202 7.22 -8.82 11.05
CA SER A 202 7.74 -9.56 12.20
C SER A 202 6.68 -9.90 13.26
N ARG A 203 5.47 -9.33 13.18
CA ARG A 203 4.36 -9.74 14.05
C ARG A 203 3.85 -11.11 13.60
N PRO A 204 3.64 -12.06 14.53
CA PRO A 204 3.04 -13.35 14.19
C PRO A 204 1.71 -13.10 13.45
N LEU A 205 1.50 -13.78 12.32
CA LEU A 205 0.31 -13.68 11.44
C LEU A 205 -1.05 -14.02 12.11
N GLY A 206 -1.10 -14.16 13.44
CA GLY A 206 -2.27 -14.50 14.23
C GLY A 206 -2.74 -13.44 15.23
N GLU A 207 -2.03 -12.33 15.41
CA GLU A 207 -2.51 -11.24 16.28
C GLU A 207 -3.38 -10.26 15.48
N SER A 208 -4.69 -10.53 15.44
CA SER A 208 -5.64 -9.46 15.19
C SER A 208 -5.40 -8.34 16.20
N PRO A 209 -5.37 -7.06 15.78
CA PRO A 209 -5.35 -5.96 16.73
C PRO A 209 -6.53 -6.16 17.67
N ALA A 210 -6.23 -6.23 18.98
CA ALA A 210 -7.21 -6.41 20.02
C ALA A 210 -8.38 -5.46 19.75
N GLN A 211 -9.59 -6.02 19.61
CA GLN A 211 -10.79 -5.22 19.49
C GLN A 211 -10.86 -4.33 20.73
N PRO A 212 -10.87 -2.99 20.61
CA PRO A 212 -11.27 -2.17 21.74
C PRO A 212 -12.72 -2.53 22.07
N LEU A 213 -12.94 -2.82 23.36
CA LEU A 213 -14.25 -3.13 23.96
C LEU A 213 -15.31 -2.07 23.64
#